data_AF-A0A9E3G585-F1
#
_entry.id   AF-A0A9E3G585-F1
#
_cell.length_a   1.000
_cell.length_b   1.000
_cell.length_c   1.000
_cell.angle_alpha   90.00
_cell.angle_beta   90.00
_cell.angle_gamma   90.00
#
_symmetry.space_group_name_H-M   'P 1'
#
loop_
_entity.id
_entity.type
_entity.pdbx_description
1 polymer ?
#
loop_
_entity_poly.entity_id
_entity_poly.type
_entity_poly.pdbx_seq_one_letter_code
_entity_poly.pdbx_strand_id
1 'polypeptide(L)'
;MKVGDPVFIISYKPGLEPGTRARIVALDGSDAWVLVSSSADQQVLPVRTWDLLPARTYGCAVLHVVCETIRSLQIDSGSTLLMTPEQLVRKLVEHGLSRQIAHQCVELWNPGQETASPLPIREWLRRIRRHYSQGTSLQRSGQTEQRVEA
;
A
#
# COMPACT_ATOMS: atom_id res chain seq x y z
N MET A 1 -1.18 -18.33 -1.64
CA MET A 1 -1.05 -17.59 -0.37
C MET A 1 -0.87 -18.60 0.74
N LYS A 2 -0.13 -18.27 1.80
CA LYS A 2 0.12 -19.11 2.97
C LYS A 2 0.22 -18.26 4.24
N VAL A 3 0.17 -18.90 5.40
CA VAL A 3 0.44 -18.24 6.68
C VAL A 3 1.79 -17.53 6.65
N GLY A 4 1.82 -16.28 7.12
CA GLY A 4 2.96 -15.38 7.07
C GLY A 4 3.04 -14.50 5.82
N ASP A 5 2.29 -14.80 4.75
CA ASP A 5 2.31 -13.99 3.54
C ASP A 5 1.74 -12.58 3.82
N PRO A 6 2.39 -11.51 3.32
CA PRO A 6 1.83 -10.18 3.31
C PRO A 6 0.75 -10.08 2.23
N VAL A 7 -0.40 -9.55 2.61
CA VAL A 7 -1.58 -9.40 1.75
C VAL A 7 -2.19 -8.00 1.93
N PHE A 8 -3.06 -7.63 1.00
CA PHE A 8 -3.88 -6.44 1.07
C PHE A 8 -5.35 -6.84 0.98
N ILE A 9 -6.18 -6.24 1.82
CA ILE A 9 -7.61 -6.44 1.82
C ILE A 9 -8.20 -5.58 0.70
N ILE A 10 -8.94 -6.18 -0.22
CA ILE A 10 -9.51 -5.46 -1.38
C ILE A 10 -11.02 -5.24 -1.28
N SER A 11 -11.71 -5.90 -0.36
CA SER A 11 -13.13 -5.68 -0.11
C SER A 11 -13.34 -4.65 0.99
N TYR A 12 -14.50 -3.99 0.97
CA TYR A 12 -14.94 -3.15 2.07
C TYR A 12 -15.35 -4.03 3.25
N LYS A 13 -14.76 -3.78 4.42
CA LYS A 13 -15.22 -4.32 5.69
C LYS A 13 -15.46 -3.19 6.68
N PRO A 14 -16.47 -3.28 7.55
CA PRO A 14 -16.66 -2.29 8.60
C PRO A 14 -15.37 -2.09 9.39
N GLY A 15 -14.88 -0.85 9.46
CA GLY A 15 -13.64 -0.50 10.16
C GLY A 15 -12.34 -0.73 9.38
N LEU A 16 -12.40 -1.19 8.13
CA LEU A 16 -11.22 -1.37 7.27
C LEU A 16 -11.44 -0.79 5.88
N GLU A 17 -10.47 0.00 5.42
CA GLU A 17 -10.48 0.52 4.05
C GLU A 17 -9.84 -0.50 3.07
N PRO A 18 -10.34 -0.63 1.83
CA PRO A 18 -9.64 -1.35 0.78
C PRO A 18 -8.23 -0.80 0.58
N GLY A 19 -7.27 -1.72 0.43
CA GLY A 19 -5.85 -1.40 0.44
C GLY A 19 -5.23 -1.40 1.84
N THR A 20 -5.98 -1.80 2.87
CA THR A 20 -5.39 -2.07 4.19
C THR A 20 -4.44 -3.25 4.11
N ARG A 21 -3.23 -3.04 4.61
CA ARG A 21 -2.19 -4.07 4.68
C ARG A 21 -2.48 -5.06 5.81
N ALA A 22 -2.28 -6.34 5.54
CA ALA A 22 -2.42 -7.39 6.53
C ALA A 22 -1.40 -8.53 6.33
N ARG A 23 -1.37 -9.46 7.28
CA ARG A 23 -0.58 -10.70 7.21
C ARG A 23 -1.46 -11.89 7.57
N ILE A 24 -1.39 -12.96 6.79
CA ILE A 24 -2.15 -14.19 7.08
C ILE A 24 -1.59 -14.84 8.35
N VAL A 25 -2.44 -15.10 9.35
CA VAL A 25 -2.09 -15.81 10.58
C VAL A 25 -2.70 -17.22 10.64
N ALA A 26 -3.82 -17.45 9.96
CA ALA A 26 -4.41 -18.78 9.80
C ALA A 26 -5.19 -18.88 8.48
N LEU A 27 -5.39 -20.10 7.98
CA LEU A 27 -6.17 -20.43 6.78
C LEU A 27 -7.04 -21.65 7.08
N ASP A 28 -8.30 -21.59 6.66
CA ASP A 28 -9.24 -22.71 6.70
C ASP A 28 -10.16 -22.66 5.47
N GLY A 29 -9.93 -23.57 4.51
CA GLY A 29 -10.67 -23.59 3.25
C GLY A 29 -10.64 -22.24 2.52
N SER A 30 -11.81 -21.59 2.42
CA SER A 30 -11.96 -20.27 1.79
C SER A 30 -11.81 -19.09 2.77
N ASP A 31 -11.61 -19.36 4.05
CA ASP A 31 -11.43 -18.38 5.11
C ASP A 31 -9.96 -18.19 5.46
N ALA A 32 -9.61 -16.95 5.78
CA ALA A 32 -8.30 -16.54 6.25
C ALA A 32 -8.48 -15.67 7.48
N TRP A 33 -7.59 -15.81 8.46
CA TRP A 33 -7.46 -14.85 9.54
C TRP A 33 -6.25 -14.01 9.25
N VAL A 34 -6.43 -12.69 9.26
CA VAL A 34 -5.38 -11.74 8.94
C VAL A 34 -5.13 -10.81 10.11
N LEU A 35 -3.86 -10.61 10.43
CA LEU A 35 -3.40 -9.60 11.35
C LEU A 35 -3.29 -8.28 10.60
N VAL A 36 -4.12 -7.31 10.99
CA VAL A 36 -4.05 -5.93 10.55
C VAL A 36 -3.38 -5.13 11.65
N SER A 37 -2.44 -4.27 11.29
CA SER A 37 -1.79 -3.37 12.25
C SER A 37 -2.17 -1.95 11.90
N SER A 38 -3.00 -1.35 12.75
CA SER A 38 -3.19 0.09 12.77
C SER A 38 -2.16 0.72 13.70
N SER A 39 -1.99 2.04 13.62
CA SER A 39 -1.12 2.80 14.53
C SER A 39 -1.54 2.71 16.00
N ALA A 40 -2.76 2.24 16.29
CA ALA A 40 -3.32 2.19 17.64
C ALA A 40 -3.52 0.76 18.17
N ASP A 41 -3.67 -0.25 17.30
CA ASP A 41 -3.92 -1.62 17.76
C ASP A 41 -3.60 -2.69 16.70
N GLN A 42 -3.40 -3.92 17.16
CA GLN A 42 -3.28 -5.12 16.34
C GLN A 42 -4.56 -5.93 16.43
N GLN A 43 -5.23 -6.12 15.29
CA GLN A 43 -6.48 -6.86 15.23
C GLN A 43 -6.35 -8.07 14.31
N VAL A 44 -6.84 -9.23 14.77
CA VAL A 44 -7.01 -10.41 13.93
C VAL A 44 -8.45 -10.45 13.44
N LEU A 45 -8.63 -10.49 12.11
CA LEU A 45 -9.94 -10.42 11.49
C LEU A 45 -10.14 -11.61 10.54
N PRO A 46 -11.31 -12.26 10.58
CA PRO A 46 -11.67 -13.25 9.57
C PRO A 46 -12.00 -12.54 8.25
N VAL A 47 -11.44 -13.02 7.15
CA VAL A 47 -11.64 -12.51 5.78
C VAL A 47 -11.75 -13.68 4.81
N ARG A 48 -12.46 -13.48 3.71
CA ARG A 48 -12.48 -14.48 2.64
C ARG A 48 -11.17 -14.39 1.87
N THR A 49 -10.65 -15.53 1.43
CA THR A 49 -9.42 -15.59 0.63
C THR A 49 -9.51 -14.82 -0.69
N TRP A 50 -10.70 -14.71 -1.29
CA TRP A 50 -10.94 -13.89 -2.49
C TRP A 50 -11.00 -12.39 -2.22
N ASP A 51 -11.13 -11.97 -0.95
CA ASP A 51 -11.04 -10.56 -0.54
C ASP A 51 -9.58 -10.12 -0.29
N LEU A 52 -8.62 -11.01 -0.55
CA LEU A 52 -7.20 -10.77 -0.34
C LEU A 52 -6.45 -10.77 -1.66
N LEU A 53 -5.58 -9.78 -1.84
CA LEU A 53 -4.54 -9.83 -2.85
C LEU A 53 -3.16 -10.03 -2.22
N PRO A 54 -2.32 -10.92 -2.76
CA PRO A 54 -0.91 -10.98 -2.40
C PRO A 54 -0.26 -9.60 -2.59
N ALA A 55 0.63 -9.22 -1.67
CA ALA A 55 1.31 -7.92 -1.69
C ALA A 55 1.93 -7.56 -3.05
N ARG A 56 2.55 -8.54 -3.71
CA ARG A 56 3.10 -8.37 -5.06
C ARG A 56 2.02 -8.04 -6.09
N THR A 57 0.91 -8.77 -6.09
CA THR A 57 -0.21 -8.56 -7.01
C THR A 57 -0.88 -7.21 -6.78
N TYR A 58 -1.13 -6.87 -5.52
CA TYR A 58 -1.68 -5.57 -5.15
C TYR A 58 -0.76 -4.42 -5.57
N GLY A 59 0.54 -4.52 -5.27
CA GLY A 59 1.51 -3.51 -5.68
C GLY A 59 1.63 -3.35 -7.20
N CYS A 60 1.50 -4.43 -7.97
CA CYS A 60 1.41 -4.36 -9.43
C CYS A 60 0.15 -3.61 -9.89
N ALA A 61 -1.01 -3.84 -9.27
CA ALA A 61 -2.23 -3.13 -9.60
C ALA A 61 -2.11 -1.63 -9.30
N VAL A 62 -1.55 -1.25 -8.15
CA VAL A 62 -1.28 0.17 -7.82
C VAL A 62 -0.33 0.80 -8.83
N LEU A 63 0.78 0.12 -9.18
CA LEU A 63 1.73 0.61 -10.18
C LEU A 63 1.08 0.79 -11.56
N HIS A 64 0.17 -0.10 -11.95
CA HIS A 64 -0.54 0.01 -13.22
C HIS A 64 -1.34 1.32 -13.28
N VAL A 65 -2.14 1.59 -12.26
CA VAL A 65 -2.94 2.82 -12.18
C VAL A 65 -2.06 4.06 -12.17
N VAL A 66 -0.94 4.03 -11.43
CA VAL A 66 0.03 5.15 -11.41
C VAL A 66 0.64 5.38 -12.80
N CYS A 67 1.05 4.32 -13.50
CA CYS A 67 1.57 4.43 -14.87
C CYS A 67 0.53 4.96 -15.86
N GLU A 68 -0.72 4.52 -15.77
CA GLU A 68 -1.81 5.03 -16.60
C GLU A 68 -2.09 6.50 -16.34
N THR A 69 -2.07 6.91 -15.06
CA THR A 69 -2.23 8.30 -14.66
C THR A 69 -1.12 9.17 -15.23
N ILE A 70 0.14 8.76 -15.11
CA ILE A 70 1.30 9.44 -15.70
C ILE A 70 1.12 9.59 -17.21
N ARG A 71 0.71 8.51 -17.90
CA ARG A 71 0.50 8.53 -19.35
C ARG A 71 -0.61 9.51 -19.76
N SER A 72 -1.73 9.53 -19.03
CA SER A 72 -2.82 10.50 -19.28
C SER A 72 -2.32 11.94 -19.13
N LEU A 73 -1.55 12.21 -18.08
CA LEU A 73 -0.99 13.53 -17.83
C LEU A 73 0.03 13.97 -18.89
N GLN A 74 0.85 13.05 -19.40
CA GLN A 74 1.75 13.37 -20.51
C GLN A 74 1.00 13.76 -21.78
N ILE A 75 -0.15 13.14 -22.03
CA ILE A 75 -1.02 13.47 -23.17
C ILE A 75 -1.69 14.84 -22.94
N ASP A 76 -2.24 15.07 -21.75
CA ASP A 76 -3.06 16.26 -21.47
C ASP A 76 -2.25 17.55 -21.33
N SER A 77 -1.06 17.48 -20.72
CA SER A 77 -0.29 18.68 -20.35
C SER A 77 1.15 18.71 -20.89
N GLY A 78 1.59 17.71 -21.65
CA GLY A 78 2.94 17.63 -22.23
C GLY A 78 4.08 17.47 -21.21
N SER A 79 3.77 17.59 -19.91
CA SER A 79 4.68 17.39 -18.79
C SER A 79 3.88 16.96 -17.55
N THR A 80 4.39 15.94 -16.87
CA THR A 80 3.91 15.45 -15.57
C THR A 80 4.49 16.24 -14.39
N LEU A 81 5.48 17.12 -14.64
CA LEU A 81 6.29 17.80 -13.61
C LEU A 81 5.72 19.14 -13.13
N LEU A 82 4.54 19.54 -13.61
CA LEU A 82 3.90 20.81 -13.24
C LEU A 82 2.71 20.65 -12.29
N MET A 83 2.47 19.44 -11.78
CA MET A 83 1.31 19.17 -10.92
C MET A 83 1.61 19.36 -9.44
N THR A 84 0.67 19.96 -8.72
CA THR A 84 0.71 19.95 -7.25
C THR A 84 0.38 18.55 -6.71
N PRO A 85 0.84 18.20 -5.50
CA PRO A 85 0.48 16.95 -4.83
C PRO A 85 -1.04 16.67 -4.83
N GLU A 86 -1.86 17.69 -4.60
CA GLU A 86 -3.33 17.57 -4.56
C GLU A 86 -3.94 17.26 -5.94
N GLN A 87 -3.37 17.82 -7.00
CA GLN A 87 -3.78 17.50 -8.37
C GLN A 87 -3.44 16.06 -8.72
N LEU A 88 -2.25 15.60 -8.32
CA LEU A 88 -1.82 14.22 -8.53
C LEU A 88 -2.69 13.22 -7.76
N VAL A 89 -3.03 13.50 -6.49
CA VAL A 89 -3.97 12.68 -5.72
C VAL A 89 -5.32 12.58 -6.42
N ARG A 90 -5.87 13.70 -6.88
CA ARG A 90 -7.16 13.73 -7.59
C ARG A 90 -7.14 12.86 -8.83
N LYS A 91 -6.08 12.97 -9.65
CA LYS A 91 -5.91 12.18 -10.86
C LYS A 91 -5.78 10.68 -10.57
N LEU A 92 -5.00 10.31 -9.55
CA LEU A 92 -4.89 8.92 -9.12
C LEU A 92 -6.24 8.35 -8.66
N VAL A 93 -7.08 9.16 -8.00
CA VAL A 93 -8.44 8.77 -7.62
C VAL A 93 -9.36 8.65 -8.84
N GLU A 94 -9.27 9.57 -9.80
CA GLU A 94 -10.01 9.50 -11.08
C GLU A 94 -9.69 8.21 -11.86
N HIS A 95 -8.45 7.72 -11.79
CA HIS A 95 -8.02 6.46 -12.38
C HIS A 95 -8.27 5.21 -11.50
N GLY A 96 -8.97 5.37 -10.36
CA GLY A 96 -9.51 4.24 -9.60
C GLY A 96 -8.71 3.82 -8.36
N LEU A 97 -7.71 4.58 -7.91
CA LEU A 97 -7.16 4.38 -6.56
C LEU A 97 -8.11 4.93 -5.50
N SER A 98 -8.15 4.28 -4.34
CA SER A 98 -8.77 4.89 -3.16
C SER A 98 -7.99 6.15 -2.77
N ARG A 99 -8.66 7.12 -2.16
CA ARG A 99 -8.04 8.39 -1.73
C ARG A 99 -6.83 8.13 -0.82
N GLN A 100 -6.94 7.20 0.13
CA GLN A 100 -5.83 6.85 1.02
C GLN A 100 -4.60 6.35 0.24
N ILE A 101 -4.79 5.42 -0.69
CA ILE A 101 -3.71 4.82 -1.49
C ILE A 101 -3.11 5.87 -2.44
N ALA A 102 -3.94 6.76 -3.00
CA ALA A 102 -3.48 7.89 -3.79
C ALA A 102 -2.57 8.81 -2.96
N HIS A 103 -2.98 9.17 -1.74
CA HIS A 103 -2.13 9.95 -0.83
C HIS A 103 -0.80 9.25 -0.52
N GLN A 104 -0.82 7.96 -0.18
CA GLN A 104 0.40 7.18 0.06
C GLN A 104 1.33 7.20 -1.16
N CYS A 105 0.78 7.06 -2.38
CA CYS A 105 1.58 7.15 -3.59
C CYS A 105 2.21 8.53 -3.74
N VAL A 106 1.47 9.61 -3.46
CA VAL A 106 2.00 10.99 -3.54
C VAL A 106 2.99 11.29 -2.41
N GLU A 107 2.85 10.75 -1.22
CA GLU A 107 3.87 10.87 -0.15
C GLU A 107 5.20 10.22 -0.54
N LEU A 108 5.16 9.17 -1.38
CA LEU A 108 6.36 8.56 -1.95
C LEU A 108 6.97 9.38 -3.09
N TRP A 109 6.23 10.36 -3.63
CA TRP A 109 6.76 11.38 -4.54
C TRP A 109 7.57 12.37 -3.71
N ASN A 110 8.85 12.55 -4.05
CA ASN A 110 9.67 13.59 -3.43
C ASN A 110 9.91 14.69 -4.48
N PRO A 111 9.10 15.76 -4.50
CA PRO A 111 9.22 16.83 -5.48
C PRO A 111 10.57 17.56 -5.35
N GLY A 112 11.21 17.53 -4.18
CA GLY A 112 12.54 18.10 -3.96
C GLY A 112 13.70 17.30 -4.56
N GLN A 113 13.47 16.07 -5.03
CA GLN A 113 14.49 15.26 -5.72
C GLN A 113 14.43 15.34 -7.25
N GLU A 114 13.51 16.13 -7.81
CA GLU A 114 13.42 16.36 -9.25
C GLU A 114 14.70 16.96 -9.84
N THR A 115 15.43 17.77 -9.06
CA THR A 115 16.73 18.32 -9.43
C THR A 115 17.91 17.39 -9.19
N ALA A 116 17.73 16.34 -8.37
CA ALA A 116 18.80 15.44 -7.95
C ALA A 116 18.87 14.13 -8.76
N SER A 117 17.79 13.77 -9.48
CA SER A 117 17.71 12.54 -10.26
C SER A 117 17.38 12.84 -11.72
N PRO A 118 18.12 12.28 -12.69
CA PRO A 118 17.80 12.45 -14.11
C PRO A 118 16.49 11.74 -14.51
N LEU A 119 15.91 10.91 -13.64
CA LEU A 119 14.69 10.12 -13.90
C LEU A 119 13.77 10.11 -12.66
N PRO A 120 13.13 11.23 -12.30
CA PRO A 120 12.32 11.35 -11.08
C PRO A 120 11.14 10.37 -11.05
N ILE A 121 10.46 10.19 -12.19
CA ILE A 121 9.35 9.24 -12.32
C ILE A 121 9.80 7.79 -12.06
N ARG A 122 10.97 7.40 -12.59
CA ARG A 122 11.49 6.04 -12.39
C ARG A 122 11.80 5.76 -10.92
N GLU A 123 12.31 6.74 -10.20
CA GLU A 123 12.59 6.61 -8.77
C GLU A 123 11.29 6.54 -7.96
N TRP A 124 10.29 7.35 -8.29
CA TRP A 124 8.98 7.26 -7.67
C TRP A 124 8.33 5.87 -7.83
N LEU A 125 8.26 5.36 -9.06
CA LEU A 125 7.73 4.02 -9.33
C LEU A 125 8.51 2.93 -8.57
N ARG A 126 9.83 3.11 -8.40
CA ARG A 126 10.66 2.20 -7.61
C ARG A 126 10.29 2.23 -6.13
N ARG A 127 9.98 3.40 -5.57
CA ARG A 127 9.53 3.56 -4.16
C ARG A 127 8.17 2.94 -3.94
N ILE A 128 7.20 3.21 -4.82
CA ILE A 128 5.88 2.57 -4.80
C ILE A 128 6.05 1.05 -4.82
N ARG A 129 6.84 0.53 -5.78
CA ARG A 129 7.10 -0.91 -5.87
C ARG A 129 7.64 -1.46 -4.56
N ARG A 130 8.67 -0.83 -3.98
CA ARG A 130 9.28 -1.26 -2.70
C ARG A 130 8.27 -1.24 -1.56
N HIS A 131 7.49 -0.17 -1.45
CA HIS A 131 6.48 0.02 -0.39
C HIS A 131 5.47 -1.14 -0.38
N TYR A 132 4.93 -1.50 -1.54
CA TYR A 132 3.94 -2.57 -1.64
C TYR A 132 4.56 -3.98 -1.74
N SER A 133 5.79 -4.13 -2.23
CA SER A 133 6.44 -5.46 -2.38
C SER A 133 7.17 -5.95 -1.13
N GLN A 134 7.82 -5.06 -0.39
CA GLN A 134 8.50 -5.44 0.82
C GLN A 134 7.43 -5.55 1.89
N GLY A 135 7.09 -6.78 2.27
CA GLY A 135 6.38 -7.06 3.51
C GLY A 135 7.20 -6.51 4.67
N THR A 136 7.14 -5.20 4.91
CA THR A 136 7.87 -4.55 6.00
C THR A 136 7.51 -5.34 7.22
N SER A 137 8.52 -5.98 7.80
CA SER A 137 8.40 -6.75 9.02
C SER A 137 7.62 -5.88 9.99
N LEU A 138 6.40 -6.29 10.36
CA LEU A 138 5.78 -5.89 11.61
C LEU A 138 6.88 -6.00 12.66
N GLN A 139 7.45 -4.85 13.05
CA GLN A 139 8.47 -4.81 14.08
C GLN A 139 7.83 -5.41 15.33
N ARG A 140 8.54 -6.36 15.92
CA ARG A 140 8.22 -6.91 17.24
C ARG A 140 8.26 -5.76 18.25
N SER A 141 7.12 -5.15 18.53
CA SER A 141 6.91 -4.45 19.79
C SER A 141 6.66 -5.52 20.85
N GLY A 142 7.75 -6.03 21.43
CA GLY A 142 7.69 -7.12 22.39
C GLY A 142 9.03 -7.28 23.10
N GLN A 143 9.40 -6.29 23.90
CA GLN A 143 10.32 -6.46 25.03
C GLN A 143 9.86 -5.58 26.18
N THR A 144 8.94 -6.12 26.98
CA THR A 144 8.91 -5.86 28.43
C THR A 144 8.60 -7.19 29.11
N GLU A 145 9.58 -8.10 29.13
CA GLU A 145 9.63 -9.12 30.17
C GLU A 145 10.07 -8.41 31.46
N GLN A 146 9.12 -7.93 32.26
CA GLN A 146 9.37 -7.73 33.68
C GLN A 146 9.10 -9.06 34.39
N ARG A 147 10.22 -9.74 34.62
CA ARG A 147 10.45 -10.84 35.54
C ARG A 147 9.81 -10.50 36.90
N VAL A 148 8.70 -11.16 37.21
CA VAL A 148 8.22 -11.31 38.59
C VAL A 148 9.07 -12.42 39.18
N GLU A 149 10.04 -12.06 40.02
CA GLU A 149 10.61 -12.99 41.00
C GLU A 149 9.96 -12.73 42.36
N ALA A 150 9.70 -13.85 43.03
CA ALA A 150 9.04 -14.01 44.32
C ALA A 150 9.84 -13.42 45.49
#